data_AF-A0A821CGI6-F1
#
_entry.id   AF-A0A821CGI6-F1
#
_cell.length_a   1.000
_cell.length_b   1.000
_cell.length_c   1.000
_cell.angle_alpha   90.00
_cell.angle_beta   90.00
_cell.angle_gamma   90.00
#
_symmetry.space_group_name_H-M   'P 1'
#
loop_
_entity.id
_entity.type
_entity.pdbx_description
1 polymer ?
#
loop_
_entity_poly.entity_id
_entity_poly.type
_entity_poly.pdbx_seq_one_letter_code
_entity_poly.pdbx_strand_id
1 'polypeptide(L)'
;MRGFLAEEVPTSDEANTALYRRSIRTIDDDVIDETQPITQRVTRTTTTRSRFRCPYVRFPRWCFWLWLLLLLALLATVLGVGIGLGSRKKSIYETCSSQSICMNNAVCTNGYCLCNSGYFYDSTLGLCITEVGLGHACTADNQCFTNALCTNGICRCITNYYPDPTTGQCAVEKTYGQSCTYDVECAFTFECISSVCTCNSTRYYSTLTSQCEKLGEPNEDTYNNCIATAVCIGGVCRCPTNWYYEVNTDTCDRAKPIGDVCTASYQCMTNANCTTVAGTLRCQCISGTRYSIVSGACITPISYNQSCSVTADCINNLICTSVNGASYCLCGTDSRYYSSLNQTCLDKVLYNTPCSSFGPYCDDVRLLVCSAYGNCTCSSTYYYSTSSAR
;
A
#
# COMPACT_ATOMS: atom_id res chain seq x y z
N MET A 1 -2.05 -46.12 23.17
CA MET A 1 -3.43 -46.19 23.72
C MET A 1 -3.83 -44.80 24.16
N ARG A 2 -5.07 -44.36 23.84
CA ARG A 2 -5.67 -43.04 24.17
C ARG A 2 -4.92 -41.81 23.58
N GLY A 3 -5.47 -40.99 22.70
CA GLY A 3 -6.79 -40.98 22.04
C GLY A 3 -7.73 -39.92 22.58
N PHE A 4 -7.72 -38.75 21.94
CA PHE A 4 -8.70 -37.66 21.95
C PHE A 4 -8.63 -37.05 20.53
N LEU A 5 -9.48 -37.47 19.59
CA LEU A 5 -10.82 -36.93 19.30
C LEU A 5 -10.79 -35.45 18.88
N ALA A 6 -11.05 -35.26 17.59
CA ALA A 6 -11.37 -33.97 16.98
C ALA A 6 -12.84 -33.63 17.20
N GLU A 7 -13.19 -32.34 17.10
CA GLU A 7 -14.57 -31.87 17.16
C GLU A 7 -14.83 -30.94 15.97
N GLU A 8 -15.78 -31.36 15.13
CA GLU A 8 -16.28 -30.62 13.95
C GLU A 8 -17.48 -29.76 14.38
N VAL A 9 -17.62 -28.55 13.82
CA VAL A 9 -18.80 -27.69 14.00
C VAL A 9 -19.18 -27.11 12.62
N PRO A 10 -20.47 -27.05 12.26
CA PRO A 10 -20.87 -27.29 10.86
C PRO A 10 -21.11 -26.05 10.00
N THR A 11 -21.30 -26.30 8.70
CA THR A 11 -21.85 -25.37 7.71
C THR A 11 -23.33 -25.06 7.97
N SER A 12 -23.81 -23.90 7.49
CA SER A 12 -25.24 -23.57 7.43
C SER A 12 -25.56 -22.85 6.12
N ASP A 13 -26.36 -23.50 5.28
CA ASP A 13 -26.94 -22.92 4.07
C ASP A 13 -28.30 -22.26 4.34
N GLU A 14 -28.65 -21.32 3.45
CA GLU A 14 -29.99 -20.79 3.15
C GLU A 14 -30.89 -20.22 4.28
N ALA A 15 -31.07 -18.88 4.28
CA ALA A 15 -32.41 -18.28 4.15
C ALA A 15 -32.41 -16.74 3.98
N ASN A 16 -32.93 -16.28 2.84
CA ASN A 16 -33.83 -15.13 2.66
C ASN A 16 -33.44 -13.68 3.06
N THR A 17 -33.21 -12.89 2.01
CA THR A 17 -34.10 -11.79 1.56
C THR A 17 -34.38 -10.58 2.47
N ALA A 18 -34.12 -9.41 1.88
CA ALA A 18 -34.57 -8.04 2.23
C ALA A 18 -33.89 -7.33 3.41
N LEU A 19 -33.22 -6.20 3.11
CA LEU A 19 -33.78 -4.85 3.31
C LEU A 19 -32.72 -3.77 3.03
N TYR A 20 -32.93 -2.93 2.01
CA TYR A 20 -32.55 -1.52 2.10
C TYR A 20 -33.70 -0.64 1.62
N ARG A 21 -34.42 -0.06 2.57
CA ARG A 21 -35.58 0.81 2.32
C ARG A 21 -35.76 1.76 3.50
N ARG A 22 -35.39 3.05 3.35
CA ARG A 22 -36.09 4.19 4.01
C ARG A 22 -35.53 5.58 3.68
N SER A 23 -36.34 6.35 2.96
CA SER A 23 -36.73 7.75 3.23
C SER A 23 -37.87 8.08 2.24
N ILE A 24 -39.14 8.42 2.59
CA ILE A 24 -39.72 9.34 3.61
C ILE A 24 -39.35 10.80 3.26
N ARG A 25 -40.26 11.75 2.95
CA ARG A 25 -41.76 11.78 2.89
C ARG A 25 -42.26 13.03 2.09
N THR A 26 -43.46 12.96 1.51
CA THR A 26 -44.56 14.00 1.38
C THR A 26 -44.21 15.50 1.48
N ILE A 27 -44.75 16.42 0.67
CA ILE A 27 -45.96 17.24 0.96
C ILE A 27 -46.22 18.24 -0.21
N ASP A 28 -47.41 18.79 -0.55
CA ASP A 28 -48.79 18.29 -0.76
C ASP A 28 -49.64 19.42 -1.44
N ASP A 29 -50.49 19.09 -2.43
CA ASP A 29 -51.81 19.70 -2.80
C ASP A 29 -52.04 21.16 -3.33
N ASP A 30 -53.32 21.42 -3.68
CA ASP A 30 -54.05 22.66 -4.00
C ASP A 30 -54.21 23.14 -5.49
N VAL A 31 -55.39 23.56 -6.01
CA VAL A 31 -56.82 23.53 -5.55
C VAL A 31 -57.79 23.95 -6.71
N ILE A 32 -58.94 23.26 -6.90
CA ILE A 32 -60.34 23.76 -7.15
C ILE A 32 -60.61 24.76 -8.35
N ASP A 33 -61.71 24.78 -9.15
CA ASP A 33 -63.14 24.44 -8.91
C ASP A 33 -64.04 24.08 -10.14
N GLU A 34 -65.23 23.55 -9.81
CA GLU A 34 -66.59 23.66 -10.41
C GLU A 34 -66.84 24.01 -11.90
N THR A 35 -67.77 23.32 -12.59
CA THR A 35 -69.23 23.54 -12.43
C THR A 35 -70.12 22.43 -13.05
N GLN A 36 -71.44 22.50 -12.80
CA GLN A 36 -72.43 21.41 -12.88
C GLN A 36 -73.09 21.08 -14.25
N PRO A 37 -73.81 19.93 -14.37
CA PRO A 37 -74.33 19.40 -15.64
C PRO A 37 -75.83 19.68 -15.89
N ILE A 38 -76.23 20.03 -17.13
CA ILE A 38 -77.66 20.20 -17.50
C ILE A 38 -78.03 19.57 -18.87
N THR A 39 -79.20 18.94 -18.84
CA THR A 39 -79.98 18.12 -19.78
C THR A 39 -80.25 18.57 -21.24
N GLN A 40 -80.47 17.57 -22.10
CA GLN A 40 -81.48 17.48 -23.20
C GLN A 40 -81.64 18.62 -24.23
N ARG A 41 -81.60 18.28 -25.53
CA ARG A 41 -82.85 18.04 -26.32
C ARG A 41 -82.65 17.51 -27.75
N VAL A 42 -83.64 16.70 -28.12
CA VAL A 42 -84.08 16.24 -29.44
C VAL A 42 -84.08 17.32 -30.53
N THR A 43 -83.61 16.97 -31.74
CA THR A 43 -84.30 17.39 -32.99
C THR A 43 -84.35 16.26 -34.00
N ARG A 44 -85.51 15.61 -34.15
CA ARG A 44 -85.81 14.64 -35.21
C ARG A 44 -86.56 15.37 -36.33
N THR A 45 -85.86 15.87 -37.35
CA THR A 45 -86.49 16.50 -38.51
C THR A 45 -86.97 15.46 -39.52
N THR A 46 -88.22 15.04 -39.35
CA THR A 46 -88.99 14.41 -40.43
C THR A 46 -89.40 15.47 -41.44
N THR A 47 -88.78 15.49 -42.63
CA THR A 47 -89.26 16.30 -43.76
C THR A 47 -89.83 15.41 -44.85
N THR A 48 -91.00 15.81 -45.35
CA THR A 48 -91.89 15.01 -46.18
C THR A 48 -91.49 14.95 -47.66
N ARG A 49 -91.43 13.71 -48.18
CA ARG A 49 -92.04 13.28 -49.46
C ARG A 49 -92.13 14.34 -50.59
N SER A 50 -91.14 14.37 -51.48
CA SER A 50 -91.33 14.81 -52.86
C SER A 50 -90.96 13.68 -53.84
N ARG A 51 -91.92 13.24 -54.64
CA ARG A 51 -91.69 12.22 -55.68
C ARG A 51 -91.05 12.91 -56.89
N PHE A 52 -89.79 12.62 -57.17
CA PHE A 52 -89.22 12.81 -58.50
C PHE A 52 -88.70 11.47 -59.03
N ARG A 53 -89.16 11.11 -60.23
CA ARG A 53 -88.80 9.87 -60.93
C ARG A 53 -87.75 10.16 -62.00
N CYS A 54 -86.95 9.13 -62.27
CA CYS A 54 -86.08 8.93 -63.45
C CYS A 54 -84.72 9.68 -63.46
N PRO A 55 -83.72 9.17 -64.20
CA PRO A 55 -83.66 7.86 -64.88
C PRO A 55 -82.61 6.91 -64.27
N TYR A 56 -82.89 5.60 -64.32
CA TYR A 56 -81.89 4.57 -63.97
C TYR A 56 -80.95 4.37 -65.17
N VAL A 57 -79.80 5.06 -65.20
CA VAL A 57 -78.78 4.81 -66.22
C VAL A 57 -78.19 3.42 -65.98
N ARG A 58 -78.47 2.49 -66.90
CA ARG A 58 -78.02 1.11 -66.83
C ARG A 58 -76.51 1.05 -67.09
N PHE A 59 -75.71 1.36 -66.07
CA PHE A 59 -74.25 1.34 -66.16
C PHE A 59 -73.80 -0.02 -66.72
N PRO A 60 -73.17 -0.04 -67.91
CA PRO A 60 -72.83 -1.28 -68.57
C PRO A 60 -71.75 -2.01 -67.75
N ARG A 61 -71.86 -3.35 -67.67
CA ARG A 61 -71.15 -4.17 -66.67
C ARG A 61 -69.61 -4.02 -66.73
N TRP A 62 -69.03 -3.75 -67.90
CA TRP A 62 -67.61 -3.46 -68.08
C TRP A 62 -67.07 -2.30 -67.23
N CYS A 63 -67.88 -1.27 -66.90
CA CYS A 63 -67.43 -0.19 -66.02
C CYS A 63 -67.18 -0.68 -64.57
N PHE A 64 -67.99 -1.63 -64.09
CA PHE A 64 -67.79 -2.25 -62.77
C PHE A 64 -66.54 -3.14 -62.78
N TRP A 65 -66.32 -3.91 -63.86
CA TRP A 65 -65.10 -4.71 -64.01
C TRP A 65 -63.84 -3.85 -64.15
N LEU A 66 -63.89 -2.74 -64.86
CA LEU A 66 -62.78 -1.77 -64.92
C LEU A 66 -62.48 -1.17 -63.55
N TRP A 67 -63.50 -0.76 -62.80
CA TRP A 67 -63.31 -0.20 -61.46
C TRP A 67 -62.80 -1.26 -60.47
N LEU A 68 -63.29 -2.50 -60.56
CA LEU A 68 -62.79 -3.64 -59.78
C LEU A 68 -61.34 -3.97 -60.13
N LEU A 69 -60.94 -3.96 -61.40
CA LEU A 69 -59.55 -4.17 -61.81
C LEU A 69 -58.65 -3.02 -61.34
N LEU A 70 -59.12 -1.78 -61.35
CA LEU A 70 -58.38 -0.62 -60.83
C LEU A 70 -58.25 -0.70 -59.30
N LEU A 71 -59.28 -1.15 -58.59
CA LEU A 71 -59.26 -1.32 -57.14
C LEU A 71 -58.43 -2.55 -56.73
N LEU A 72 -58.43 -3.63 -57.51
CA LEU A 72 -57.52 -4.78 -57.34
C LEU A 72 -56.07 -4.40 -57.67
N ALA A 73 -55.82 -3.55 -58.66
CA ALA A 73 -54.49 -3.01 -58.95
C ALA A 73 -54.02 -2.09 -57.82
N LEU A 74 -54.89 -1.23 -57.28
CA LEU A 74 -54.57 -0.40 -56.12
C LEU A 74 -54.32 -1.25 -54.86
N LEU A 75 -55.15 -2.25 -54.58
CA LEU A 75 -54.89 -3.24 -53.53
C LEU A 75 -53.59 -3.99 -53.76
N ALA A 76 -53.25 -4.36 -54.99
CA ALA A 76 -51.96 -4.98 -55.32
C ALA A 76 -50.78 -4.00 -55.14
N THR A 77 -50.95 -2.70 -55.36
CA THR A 77 -49.89 -1.72 -55.02
C THR A 77 -49.76 -1.49 -53.50
N VAL A 78 -50.87 -1.51 -52.77
CA VAL A 78 -50.89 -1.31 -51.30
C VAL A 78 -50.44 -2.55 -50.53
N LEU A 79 -50.71 -3.76 -51.06
CA LEU A 79 -50.34 -5.05 -50.45
C LEU A 79 -49.09 -5.70 -51.09
N GLY A 80 -48.59 -5.17 -52.21
CA GLY A 80 -47.73 -5.92 -53.13
C GLY A 80 -46.57 -5.16 -53.78
N VAL A 81 -46.13 -4.03 -53.21
CA VAL A 81 -44.72 -3.58 -53.37
C VAL A 81 -44.03 -3.52 -51.99
N GLY A 82 -44.22 -4.60 -51.25
CA GLY A 82 -43.47 -4.94 -50.02
C GLY A 82 -42.67 -6.24 -50.16
N ILE A 83 -42.58 -6.83 -51.36
CA ILE A 83 -41.70 -7.98 -51.63
C ILE A 83 -40.27 -7.45 -51.80
N GLY A 84 -39.71 -6.95 -50.71
CA GLY A 84 -38.29 -6.74 -50.61
C GLY A 84 -37.62 -8.10 -50.83
N LEU A 85 -36.83 -8.21 -51.92
CA LEU A 85 -35.82 -9.25 -52.07
C LEU A 85 -34.73 -8.98 -51.03
N GLY A 86 -35.06 -9.23 -49.76
CA GLY A 86 -34.12 -9.24 -48.66
C GLY A 86 -33.19 -10.41 -48.89
N SER A 87 -32.03 -10.13 -49.52
CA SER A 87 -30.97 -11.10 -49.71
C SER A 87 -30.74 -11.85 -48.40
N ARG A 88 -30.87 -13.18 -48.44
CA ARG A 88 -30.63 -14.03 -47.26
C ARG A 88 -29.26 -13.67 -46.72
N LYS A 89 -29.23 -13.15 -45.49
CA LYS A 89 -27.99 -12.80 -44.81
C LYS A 89 -27.10 -14.03 -44.74
N LYS A 90 -25.82 -13.85 -45.10
CA LYS A 90 -24.83 -14.92 -45.18
C LYS A 90 -24.39 -15.38 -43.79
N SER A 91 -24.15 -16.67 -43.65
CA SER A 91 -23.67 -17.31 -42.43
C SER A 91 -22.19 -17.02 -42.16
N ILE A 92 -21.70 -17.42 -41.00
CA ILE A 92 -20.28 -17.34 -40.65
C ILE A 92 -19.43 -18.21 -41.59
N TYR A 93 -18.25 -17.71 -41.93
CA TYR A 93 -17.31 -18.24 -42.94
C TYR A 93 -17.81 -18.24 -44.40
N GLU A 94 -18.98 -17.67 -44.70
CA GLU A 94 -19.34 -17.36 -46.09
C GLU A 94 -18.64 -16.08 -46.59
N THR A 95 -18.35 -16.02 -47.89
CA THR A 95 -17.70 -14.86 -48.52
C THR A 95 -18.62 -13.64 -48.57
N CYS A 96 -18.12 -12.47 -48.19
CA CYS A 96 -18.88 -11.22 -48.13
C CYS A 96 -18.22 -10.09 -48.92
N SER A 97 -19.05 -9.22 -49.49
CA SER A 97 -18.61 -8.03 -50.24
C SER A 97 -18.83 -6.71 -49.47
N SER A 98 -19.65 -6.75 -48.42
CA SER A 98 -19.95 -5.62 -47.54
C SER A 98 -20.53 -6.13 -46.20
N GLN A 99 -20.51 -5.28 -45.18
CA GLN A 99 -21.00 -5.62 -43.84
C GLN A 99 -22.51 -5.94 -43.81
N SER A 100 -23.32 -5.29 -44.65
CA SER A 100 -24.78 -5.47 -44.69
C SER A 100 -25.24 -6.84 -45.18
N ILE A 101 -24.35 -7.63 -45.78
CA ILE A 101 -24.63 -8.98 -46.30
C ILE A 101 -24.56 -10.03 -45.17
N CYS A 102 -23.83 -9.77 -44.08
CA CYS A 102 -23.67 -10.73 -43.00
C CYS A 102 -24.90 -10.83 -42.08
N MET A 103 -25.03 -11.97 -41.42
CA MET A 103 -26.02 -12.24 -40.36
C MET A 103 -25.95 -11.22 -39.20
N ASN A 104 -26.97 -11.23 -38.33
CA ASN A 104 -26.99 -10.33 -37.19
C ASN A 104 -25.82 -10.64 -36.24
N ASN A 105 -25.25 -9.60 -35.65
CA ASN A 105 -24.04 -9.66 -34.81
C ASN A 105 -22.80 -10.24 -35.53
N ALA A 106 -22.75 -10.16 -36.87
CA ALA A 106 -21.60 -10.53 -37.68
C ALA A 106 -21.10 -9.36 -38.53
N VAL A 107 -19.79 -9.32 -38.76
CA VAL A 107 -19.06 -8.30 -39.52
C VAL A 107 -18.28 -8.96 -40.67
N CYS A 108 -18.16 -8.25 -41.79
CA CYS A 108 -17.37 -8.70 -42.93
C CYS A 108 -15.89 -8.35 -42.72
N THR A 109 -15.06 -9.35 -42.45
CA THR A 109 -13.62 -9.21 -42.15
C THR A 109 -12.82 -10.10 -43.09
N ASN A 110 -11.81 -9.53 -43.76
CA ASN A 110 -10.97 -10.23 -44.75
C ASN A 110 -11.76 -10.97 -45.85
N GLY A 111 -12.95 -10.45 -46.21
CA GLY A 111 -13.82 -11.05 -47.22
C GLY A 111 -14.71 -12.20 -46.72
N TYR A 112 -14.76 -12.48 -45.42
CA TYR A 112 -15.64 -13.49 -44.81
C TYR A 112 -16.49 -12.91 -43.68
N CYS A 113 -17.71 -13.41 -43.50
CA CYS A 113 -18.52 -13.06 -42.34
C CYS A 113 -17.97 -13.75 -41.09
N LEU A 114 -17.63 -12.98 -40.05
CA LEU A 114 -17.23 -13.44 -38.72
C LEU A 114 -18.16 -12.81 -37.67
N CYS A 115 -18.34 -13.43 -36.51
CA CYS A 115 -19.08 -12.77 -35.43
C CYS A 115 -18.34 -11.48 -34.99
N ASN A 116 -19.11 -10.49 -34.58
CA ASN A 116 -18.58 -9.22 -34.09
C ASN A 116 -17.99 -9.40 -32.68
N SER A 117 -17.11 -8.48 -32.26
CA SER A 117 -16.53 -8.52 -30.91
C SER A 117 -17.61 -8.58 -29.82
N GLY A 118 -17.45 -9.49 -28.85
CA GLY A 118 -18.45 -9.79 -27.83
C GLY A 118 -19.45 -10.88 -28.23
N TYR A 119 -19.28 -11.53 -29.38
CA TYR A 119 -20.15 -12.60 -29.89
C TYR A 119 -19.35 -13.77 -30.48
N PHE A 120 -19.79 -14.99 -30.17
CA PHE A 120 -19.28 -16.23 -30.77
C PHE A 120 -20.32 -16.94 -31.62
N TYR A 121 -19.87 -17.78 -32.55
CA TYR A 121 -20.75 -18.58 -33.39
C TYR A 121 -21.16 -19.88 -32.68
N ASP A 122 -22.44 -19.98 -32.32
CA ASP A 122 -23.05 -21.22 -31.86
C ASP A 122 -23.51 -22.04 -33.07
N SER A 123 -22.89 -23.21 -33.28
CA SER A 123 -23.20 -24.12 -34.38
C SER A 123 -24.51 -24.89 -34.23
N THR A 124 -25.07 -24.95 -33.01
CA THR A 124 -26.36 -25.59 -32.73
C THR A 124 -27.53 -24.65 -33.04
N LEU A 125 -27.36 -23.36 -32.75
CA LEU A 125 -28.35 -22.31 -33.06
C LEU A 125 -28.16 -21.72 -34.46
N GLY A 126 -26.95 -21.84 -35.04
CA GLY A 126 -26.58 -21.18 -36.30
C GLY A 126 -26.51 -19.66 -36.18
N LEU A 127 -26.19 -19.13 -35.00
CA LEU A 127 -26.29 -17.71 -34.64
C LEU A 127 -25.02 -17.19 -33.95
N CYS A 128 -24.74 -15.89 -34.12
CA CYS A 128 -23.77 -15.17 -33.29
C CYS A 128 -24.45 -14.75 -31.98
N ILE A 129 -24.12 -15.46 -30.90
CA ILE A 129 -24.63 -15.19 -29.54
C ILE A 129 -23.53 -14.61 -28.66
N THR A 130 -23.89 -13.97 -27.56
CA THR A 130 -22.95 -13.23 -26.70
C THR A 130 -21.89 -14.15 -26.08
N GLU A 131 -20.64 -13.68 -26.04
CA GLU A 131 -19.53 -14.33 -25.33
C GLU A 131 -19.87 -14.61 -23.85
N VAL A 132 -19.37 -15.74 -23.34
CA VAL A 132 -19.54 -16.24 -21.97
C VAL A 132 -18.60 -15.49 -21.03
N GLY A 133 -19.18 -14.98 -19.93
CA GLY A 133 -18.48 -14.19 -18.94
C GLY A 133 -17.40 -14.96 -18.18
N LEU A 134 -16.43 -14.22 -17.63
CA LEU A 134 -15.40 -14.81 -16.76
C LEU A 134 -16.04 -15.49 -15.54
N GLY A 135 -15.46 -16.62 -15.12
CA GLY A 135 -16.00 -17.42 -14.02
C GLY A 135 -17.26 -18.24 -14.34
N HIS A 136 -17.81 -18.13 -15.56
CA HIS A 136 -18.99 -18.89 -15.99
C HIS A 136 -18.59 -20.17 -16.74
N ALA A 137 -19.52 -21.13 -16.77
CA ALA A 137 -19.31 -22.43 -17.39
C ALA A 137 -19.26 -22.35 -18.92
N CYS A 138 -18.33 -23.09 -19.52
CA CYS A 138 -18.09 -23.17 -20.96
C CYS A 138 -17.76 -24.60 -21.39
N THR A 139 -17.90 -24.90 -22.68
CA THR A 139 -17.53 -26.19 -23.28
C THR A 139 -16.48 -26.08 -24.39
N ALA A 140 -16.15 -24.86 -24.84
CA ALA A 140 -15.09 -24.60 -25.81
C ALA A 140 -14.51 -23.18 -25.64
N ASP A 141 -13.24 -23.01 -25.98
CA ASP A 141 -12.49 -21.75 -25.82
C ASP A 141 -13.14 -20.56 -26.53
N ASN A 142 -13.65 -20.78 -27.74
CA ASN A 142 -14.27 -19.74 -28.56
C ASN A 142 -15.59 -19.19 -28.00
N GLN A 143 -16.10 -19.76 -26.91
CA GLN A 143 -17.30 -19.26 -26.21
C GLN A 143 -16.96 -18.13 -25.25
N CYS A 144 -15.74 -18.09 -24.73
CA CYS A 144 -15.33 -17.14 -23.69
C CYS A 144 -15.08 -15.73 -24.23
N PHE A 145 -15.07 -14.74 -23.34
CA PHE A 145 -14.69 -13.37 -23.71
C PHE A 145 -13.34 -13.29 -24.43
N THR A 146 -13.18 -12.27 -25.26
CA THR A 146 -11.89 -11.89 -25.85
C THR A 146 -10.76 -11.89 -24.80
N ASN A 147 -9.63 -12.56 -25.12
CA ASN A 147 -8.50 -12.84 -24.22
C ASN A 147 -8.79 -13.78 -23.03
N ALA A 148 -9.82 -14.64 -23.13
CA ALA A 148 -10.07 -15.76 -22.23
C ALA A 148 -10.12 -17.12 -22.96
N LEU A 149 -9.89 -18.20 -22.21
CA LEU A 149 -9.99 -19.59 -22.66
C LEU A 149 -10.82 -20.41 -21.66
N CYS A 150 -11.35 -21.53 -22.13
CA CYS A 150 -12.21 -22.42 -21.36
C CYS A 150 -11.38 -23.42 -20.54
N THR A 151 -10.84 -22.96 -19.42
CA THR A 151 -9.95 -23.75 -18.55
C THR A 151 -10.77 -24.51 -17.51
N ASN A 152 -10.71 -25.85 -17.53
CA ASN A 152 -11.50 -26.73 -16.66
C ASN A 152 -13.02 -26.48 -16.71
N GLY A 153 -13.53 -26.16 -17.91
CA GLY A 153 -14.95 -25.87 -18.12
C GLY A 153 -15.41 -24.50 -17.60
N ILE A 154 -14.48 -23.60 -17.27
CA ILE A 154 -14.77 -22.23 -16.82
C ILE A 154 -13.95 -21.22 -17.64
N CYS A 155 -14.56 -20.11 -18.05
CA CYS A 155 -13.86 -19.04 -18.76
C CYS A 155 -12.88 -18.29 -17.83
N ARG A 156 -11.60 -18.28 -18.20
CA ARG A 156 -10.49 -17.62 -17.46
C ARG A 156 -9.59 -16.86 -18.43
N CYS A 157 -9.04 -15.72 -17.99
CA CYS A 157 -8.11 -14.95 -18.81
C CYS A 157 -6.86 -15.74 -19.18
N ILE A 158 -6.30 -15.45 -20.35
CA ILE A 158 -5.03 -16.00 -20.83
C ILE A 158 -3.84 -15.35 -20.12
N THR A 159 -2.65 -15.95 -20.23
CA THR A 159 -1.40 -15.40 -19.69
C THR A 159 -1.17 -13.95 -20.14
N ASN A 160 -0.68 -13.11 -19.23
CA ASN A 160 -0.52 -11.66 -19.39
C ASN A 160 -1.84 -10.86 -19.38
N TYR A 161 -2.95 -11.48 -18.94
CA TYR A 161 -4.24 -10.83 -18.76
C TYR A 161 -4.90 -11.23 -17.44
N TYR A 162 -5.53 -10.25 -16.78
CA TYR A 162 -6.21 -10.43 -15.51
C TYR A 162 -7.72 -10.11 -15.62
N PRO A 163 -8.57 -10.73 -14.77
CA PRO A 163 -9.98 -10.38 -14.68
C PRO A 163 -10.14 -9.00 -14.03
N ASP A 164 -10.45 -7.99 -14.82
CA ASP A 164 -10.68 -6.63 -14.33
C ASP A 164 -12.06 -6.56 -13.64
N PRO A 165 -12.12 -6.25 -12.33
CA PRO A 165 -13.37 -6.19 -11.59
C PRO A 165 -14.27 -5.02 -11.98
N THR A 166 -13.75 -4.02 -12.72
CA THR A 166 -14.51 -2.84 -13.15
C THR A 166 -15.22 -3.04 -14.49
N THR A 167 -14.58 -3.74 -15.44
CA THR A 167 -15.14 -4.02 -16.76
C THR A 167 -15.74 -5.43 -16.88
N GLY A 168 -15.35 -6.37 -16.01
CA GLY A 168 -15.72 -7.78 -16.11
C GLY A 168 -15.02 -8.53 -17.25
N GLN A 169 -14.00 -7.92 -17.86
CA GLN A 169 -13.26 -8.45 -19.01
C GLN A 169 -11.79 -8.72 -18.66
N CYS A 170 -11.06 -9.34 -19.60
CA CYS A 170 -9.64 -9.58 -19.47
C CYS A 170 -8.84 -8.34 -19.87
N ALA A 171 -8.30 -7.63 -18.89
CA ALA A 171 -7.39 -6.49 -19.08
C ALA A 171 -5.93 -6.96 -19.08
N VAL A 172 -5.02 -6.23 -19.74
CA VAL A 172 -3.59 -6.59 -19.79
C VAL A 172 -2.95 -6.42 -18.41
N GLU A 173 -2.20 -7.44 -17.97
CA GLU A 173 -1.42 -7.41 -16.72
C GLU A 173 -0.46 -6.22 -16.67
N LYS A 174 -0.38 -5.58 -15.50
CA LYS A 174 0.44 -4.38 -15.24
C LYS A 174 1.88 -4.75 -14.91
N THR A 175 2.80 -4.00 -15.47
CA THR A 175 4.26 -4.21 -15.31
C THR A 175 4.85 -3.35 -14.20
N TYR A 176 6.11 -3.60 -13.87
CA TYR A 176 6.85 -2.90 -12.81
C TYR A 176 6.71 -1.36 -12.91
N GLY A 177 6.37 -0.72 -11.79
CA GLY A 177 6.20 0.72 -11.69
C GLY A 177 4.83 1.26 -12.11
N GLN A 178 3.92 0.42 -12.62
CA GLN A 178 2.56 0.84 -12.96
C GLN A 178 1.63 0.85 -11.74
N SER A 179 0.69 1.80 -11.71
CA SER A 179 -0.26 1.96 -10.59
C SER A 179 -1.33 0.86 -10.56
N CYS A 180 -1.57 0.29 -9.38
CA CYS A 180 -2.50 -0.83 -9.15
C CYS A 180 -3.33 -0.62 -7.88
N THR A 181 -4.44 -1.37 -7.76
CA THR A 181 -5.26 -1.45 -6.54
C THR A 181 -5.16 -2.82 -5.88
N TYR A 182 -5.07 -3.88 -6.69
CA TYR A 182 -5.02 -5.28 -6.26
C TYR A 182 -3.86 -6.03 -6.93
N ASP A 183 -3.29 -7.03 -6.25
CA ASP A 183 -2.18 -7.86 -6.77
C ASP A 183 -2.51 -8.53 -8.11
N VAL A 184 -3.77 -8.93 -8.30
CA VAL A 184 -4.25 -9.58 -9.54
C VAL A 184 -4.11 -8.69 -10.77
N GLU A 185 -4.02 -7.36 -10.61
CA GLU A 185 -3.78 -6.45 -11.72
C GLU A 185 -2.33 -6.50 -12.23
N CYS A 186 -1.39 -6.92 -11.39
CA CYS A 186 0.02 -6.96 -11.70
C CYS A 186 0.41 -8.28 -12.38
N ALA A 187 1.42 -8.26 -13.24
CA ALA A 187 1.95 -9.47 -13.83
C ALA A 187 2.51 -10.41 -12.76
N PHE A 188 2.40 -11.73 -12.97
CA PHE A 188 2.63 -12.78 -11.96
C PHE A 188 3.95 -12.69 -11.13
N THR A 189 4.95 -11.96 -11.61
CA THR A 189 6.22 -11.72 -10.88
C THR A 189 6.18 -10.56 -9.88
N PHE A 190 5.09 -9.77 -9.83
CA PHE A 190 4.97 -8.53 -9.07
C PHE A 190 3.78 -8.55 -8.10
N GLU A 191 3.89 -7.78 -7.02
CA GLU A 191 2.86 -7.54 -6.00
C GLU A 191 2.46 -6.06 -6.00
N CYS A 192 1.22 -5.75 -5.62
CA CYS A 192 0.70 -4.39 -5.58
C CYS A 192 1.00 -3.71 -4.24
N ILE A 193 2.26 -3.30 -4.06
CA ILE A 193 2.72 -2.69 -2.81
C ILE A 193 2.68 -1.16 -2.93
N SER A 194 2.03 -0.48 -1.99
CA SER A 194 1.88 0.98 -1.99
C SER A 194 1.23 1.53 -3.28
N SER A 195 0.24 0.81 -3.81
CA SER A 195 -0.49 1.13 -5.06
C SER A 195 0.37 1.11 -6.33
N VAL A 196 1.50 0.40 -6.32
CA VAL A 196 2.39 0.24 -7.49
C VAL A 196 2.82 -1.22 -7.61
N CYS A 197 2.78 -1.78 -8.83
CA CYS A 197 3.30 -3.12 -9.11
C CYS A 197 4.82 -3.12 -8.92
N THR A 198 5.32 -3.89 -7.95
CA THR A 198 6.74 -3.95 -7.59
C THR A 198 7.13 -5.38 -7.19
N CYS A 199 8.42 -5.62 -6.98
CA CYS A 199 8.88 -6.87 -6.39
C CYS A 199 8.56 -6.92 -4.90
N ASN A 200 8.28 -8.14 -4.40
CA ASN A 200 8.23 -8.45 -2.97
C ASN A 200 9.52 -7.97 -2.26
N SER A 201 9.43 -7.66 -0.96
CA SER A 201 10.53 -7.15 -0.11
C SER A 201 11.83 -7.97 -0.10
N THR A 202 11.79 -9.22 -0.58
CA THR A 202 12.93 -10.14 -0.70
C THR A 202 13.60 -10.14 -2.08
N ARG A 203 13.10 -9.35 -3.04
CA ARG A 203 13.53 -9.36 -4.45
C ARG A 203 13.68 -7.94 -5.01
N TYR A 204 14.59 -7.76 -5.96
CA TYR A 204 14.76 -6.49 -6.69
C TYR A 204 14.33 -6.64 -8.15
N TYR A 205 13.88 -5.53 -8.76
CA TYR A 205 13.61 -5.51 -10.19
C TYR A 205 14.90 -5.36 -10.99
N SER A 206 15.26 -6.40 -11.73
CA SER A 206 16.40 -6.39 -12.62
C SER A 206 15.99 -5.84 -13.98
N THR A 207 16.52 -4.69 -14.35
CA THR A 207 16.27 -4.07 -15.67
C THR A 207 16.89 -4.85 -16.83
N LEU A 208 17.79 -5.80 -16.54
CA LEU A 208 18.44 -6.68 -17.51
C LEU A 208 17.53 -7.87 -17.91
N THR A 209 16.87 -8.48 -16.94
CA THR A 209 15.98 -9.64 -17.15
C THR A 209 14.49 -9.26 -17.22
N SER A 210 14.15 -8.01 -16.84
CA SER A 210 12.78 -7.53 -16.65
C SER A 210 11.97 -8.36 -15.65
N GLN A 211 12.64 -8.96 -14.67
CA GLN A 211 12.04 -9.83 -13.65
C GLN A 211 12.52 -9.46 -12.24
N CYS A 212 11.81 -9.98 -11.25
CA CYS A 212 12.23 -9.90 -9.85
C CYS A 212 13.31 -10.96 -9.56
N GLU A 213 14.54 -10.52 -9.32
CA GLU A 213 15.65 -11.37 -8.90
C GLU A 213 15.79 -11.33 -7.37
N LYS A 214 16.38 -12.37 -6.76
CA LYS A 214 16.63 -12.37 -5.30
C LYS A 214 17.54 -11.18 -4.92
N LEU A 215 17.22 -10.53 -3.81
CA LEU A 215 18.17 -9.66 -3.13
C LEU A 215 19.30 -10.50 -2.50
N GLY A 216 20.49 -9.93 -2.39
CA GLY A 216 21.62 -10.55 -1.72
C GLY A 216 21.38 -10.76 -0.23
N GLU A 217 21.57 -11.99 0.21
CA GLU A 217 21.53 -12.39 1.61
C GLU A 217 22.79 -11.83 2.33
N PRO A 218 22.80 -11.64 3.67
CA PRO A 218 23.93 -11.04 4.36
C PRO A 218 25.22 -11.87 4.17
N ASN A 219 26.33 -11.18 3.86
CA ASN A 219 27.62 -11.75 3.47
C ASN A 219 27.70 -12.36 2.05
N GLU A 220 26.66 -12.27 1.21
CA GLU A 220 26.78 -12.55 -0.22
C GLU A 220 27.45 -11.40 -1.00
N ASP A 221 28.24 -11.77 -2.01
CA ASP A 221 28.74 -10.85 -3.04
C ASP A 221 27.59 -10.51 -4.00
N THR A 222 26.97 -9.34 -3.84
CA THR A 222 26.01 -8.82 -4.82
C THR A 222 26.38 -7.43 -5.30
N TYR A 223 26.29 -7.24 -6.61
CA TYR A 223 26.89 -6.07 -7.28
C TYR A 223 26.31 -4.71 -6.87
N ASN A 224 25.15 -4.67 -6.18
CA ASN A 224 24.69 -3.56 -5.31
C ASN A 224 23.34 -3.81 -4.57
N ASN A 225 22.76 -5.01 -4.61
CA ASN A 225 21.32 -5.22 -4.34
C ASN A 225 21.09 -6.07 -3.08
N CYS A 226 21.27 -5.46 -1.90
CA CYS A 226 21.07 -6.13 -0.60
C CYS A 226 19.62 -6.05 -0.10
N ILE A 227 19.20 -7.02 0.73
CA ILE A 227 17.94 -6.92 1.49
C ILE A 227 17.86 -5.60 2.28
N ALA A 228 16.67 -5.05 2.48
CA ALA A 228 16.48 -3.72 3.08
C ALA A 228 17.06 -3.55 4.50
N THR A 229 17.37 -4.64 5.20
CA THR A 229 18.02 -4.67 6.51
C THR A 229 19.55 -4.72 6.44
N ALA A 230 20.14 -4.81 5.25
CA ALA A 230 21.58 -4.85 4.99
C ALA A 230 22.01 -3.73 4.02
N VAL A 231 23.27 -3.31 4.13
CA VAL A 231 23.87 -2.24 3.34
C VAL A 231 25.00 -2.80 2.49
N CYS A 232 25.04 -2.46 1.21
CA CYS A 232 26.18 -2.81 0.34
C CYS A 232 27.42 -2.01 0.78
N ILE A 233 28.47 -2.70 1.24
CA ILE A 233 29.74 -2.11 1.61
C ILE A 233 30.85 -2.82 0.83
N GLY A 234 31.19 -2.28 -0.34
CA GLY A 234 32.24 -2.81 -1.21
C GLY A 234 31.84 -4.08 -1.98
N GLY A 235 30.58 -4.19 -2.42
CA GLY A 235 30.05 -5.35 -3.14
C GLY A 235 29.53 -6.48 -2.25
N VAL A 236 29.71 -6.36 -0.92
CA VAL A 236 29.22 -7.33 0.06
C VAL A 236 28.09 -6.73 0.89
N CYS A 237 27.01 -7.48 1.07
CA CYS A 237 25.91 -7.09 1.95
C CYS A 237 26.31 -7.25 3.43
N ARG A 238 26.34 -6.14 4.17
CA ARG A 238 26.70 -6.10 5.61
C ARG A 238 25.60 -5.45 6.44
N CYS A 239 25.41 -5.91 7.67
CA CYS A 239 24.46 -5.28 8.58
C CYS A 239 24.88 -3.83 8.93
N PRO A 240 23.93 -2.89 9.06
CA PRO A 240 24.20 -1.50 9.43
C PRO A 240 24.71 -1.34 10.86
N THR A 241 25.21 -0.15 11.21
CA THR A 241 25.73 0.17 12.55
C THR A 241 24.68 -0.09 13.65
N ASN A 242 25.08 -0.77 14.73
CA ASN A 242 24.20 -1.30 15.79
C ASN A 242 23.19 -2.37 15.32
N TRP A 243 23.53 -3.14 14.29
CA TRP A 243 22.87 -4.37 13.90
C TRP A 243 23.90 -5.50 13.77
N TYR A 244 23.46 -6.74 13.90
CA TYR A 244 24.30 -7.93 13.78
C TYR A 244 23.62 -9.01 12.94
N TYR A 245 24.41 -9.90 12.36
CA TYR A 245 23.89 -11.01 11.57
C TYR A 245 23.54 -12.21 12.46
N GLU A 246 22.28 -12.64 12.45
CA GLU A 246 21.78 -13.80 13.18
C GLU A 246 21.70 -15.01 12.25
N VAL A 247 22.66 -15.93 12.38
CA VAL A 247 22.88 -17.09 11.49
C VAL A 247 21.66 -18.03 11.43
N ASN A 248 20.82 -18.04 12.48
CA ASN A 248 19.66 -18.93 12.56
C ASN A 248 18.45 -18.43 11.75
N THR A 249 18.35 -17.12 11.50
CA THR A 249 17.24 -16.47 10.82
C THR A 249 17.63 -15.88 9.47
N ASP A 250 18.94 -15.82 9.17
CA ASP A 250 19.53 -15.15 8.00
C ASP A 250 19.19 -13.65 7.92
N THR A 251 18.94 -13.03 9.08
CA THR A 251 18.56 -11.62 9.19
C THR A 251 19.66 -10.77 9.83
N CYS A 252 19.67 -9.49 9.46
CA CYS A 252 20.27 -8.48 10.33
C CYS A 252 19.27 -8.13 11.43
N ASP A 253 19.65 -8.38 12.67
CA ASP A 253 18.89 -8.10 13.88
C ASP A 253 19.49 -6.90 14.63
N ARG A 254 18.69 -6.20 15.44
CA ARG A 254 19.19 -5.07 16.23
C ARG A 254 20.17 -5.54 17.29
N ALA A 255 21.32 -4.86 17.38
CA ALA A 255 22.34 -5.18 18.36
C ALA A 255 21.84 -4.92 19.79
N LYS A 256 22.23 -5.82 20.68
CA LYS A 256 21.78 -5.87 22.07
C LYS A 256 22.36 -4.70 22.88
N PRO A 257 21.53 -3.99 23.67
CA PRO A 257 21.98 -2.90 24.51
C PRO A 257 22.81 -3.40 25.71
N ILE A 258 23.41 -2.46 26.44
CA ILE A 258 24.21 -2.78 27.63
C ILE A 258 23.35 -3.43 28.72
N GLY A 259 23.85 -4.53 29.26
CA GLY A 259 23.17 -5.34 30.27
C GLY A 259 22.38 -6.53 29.70
N ASP A 260 22.05 -6.55 28.41
CA ASP A 260 21.27 -7.65 27.81
C ASP A 260 22.10 -8.92 27.61
N VAL A 261 21.41 -10.07 27.62
CA VAL A 261 22.04 -11.40 27.55
C VAL A 261 22.50 -11.72 26.13
N CYS A 262 23.78 -12.05 25.99
CA CYS A 262 24.44 -12.30 24.72
C CYS A 262 25.13 -13.67 24.73
N THR A 263 25.38 -14.22 23.54
CA THR A 263 26.19 -15.45 23.37
C THR A 263 27.58 -15.13 22.81
N ALA A 264 27.74 -14.00 22.09
CA ALA A 264 28.99 -13.56 21.49
C ALA A 264 29.02 -12.03 21.36
N SER A 265 30.23 -11.44 21.33
CA SER A 265 30.41 -9.97 21.30
C SER A 265 29.81 -9.29 20.08
N TYR A 266 29.74 -9.96 18.92
CA TYR A 266 29.16 -9.36 17.71
C TYR A 266 27.66 -9.08 17.84
N GLN A 267 26.96 -9.70 18.80
CA GLN A 267 25.55 -9.40 19.10
C GLN A 267 25.36 -8.09 19.86
N CYS A 268 26.41 -7.56 20.47
CA CYS A 268 26.35 -6.35 21.28
C CYS A 268 26.46 -5.09 20.43
N MET A 269 25.91 -3.98 20.93
CA MET A 269 26.02 -2.68 20.27
C MET A 269 27.47 -2.21 20.05
N THR A 270 27.68 -1.22 19.19
CA THR A 270 29.02 -0.70 18.88
C THR A 270 29.77 -0.26 20.15
N ASN A 271 31.06 -0.61 20.23
CA ASN A 271 31.92 -0.44 21.40
C ASN A 271 31.49 -1.22 22.65
N ALA A 272 30.76 -2.34 22.49
CA ALA A 272 30.48 -3.29 23.56
C ALA A 272 30.98 -4.70 23.23
N ASN A 273 31.35 -5.45 24.25
CA ASN A 273 31.73 -6.86 24.20
C ASN A 273 30.78 -7.69 25.07
N CYS A 274 30.63 -8.97 24.74
CA CYS A 274 29.88 -9.93 25.54
C CYS A 274 30.80 -10.48 26.65
N THR A 275 30.52 -10.14 27.91
CA THR A 275 31.37 -10.48 29.06
C THR A 275 30.56 -11.11 30.18
N THR A 276 31.20 -11.90 31.04
CA THR A 276 30.52 -12.60 32.14
C THR A 276 30.26 -11.66 33.32
N VAL A 277 28.98 -11.39 33.59
CA VAL A 277 28.51 -10.57 34.72
C VAL A 277 27.63 -11.44 35.62
N ALA A 278 28.04 -11.63 36.87
CA ALA A 278 27.35 -12.49 37.85
C ALA A 278 26.99 -13.89 37.29
N GLY A 279 27.90 -14.51 36.53
CA GLY A 279 27.72 -15.83 35.93
C GLY A 279 26.89 -15.87 34.64
N THR A 280 26.35 -14.74 34.16
CA THR A 280 25.63 -14.65 32.88
C THR A 280 26.43 -13.82 31.88
N LEU A 281 26.54 -14.25 30.62
CA LEU A 281 27.10 -13.43 29.55
C LEU A 281 26.15 -12.26 29.23
N ARG A 282 26.66 -11.03 29.37
CA ARG A 282 25.91 -9.78 29.11
C ARG A 282 26.76 -8.78 28.35
N CYS A 283 26.13 -7.92 27.56
CA CYS A 283 26.83 -6.86 26.83
C CYS A 283 27.35 -5.79 27.80
N GLN A 284 28.65 -5.51 27.78
CA GLN A 284 29.30 -4.42 28.52
C GLN A 284 30.16 -3.58 27.58
N CYS A 285 30.26 -2.28 27.86
CA CYS A 285 31.16 -1.39 27.12
C CYS A 285 32.62 -1.89 27.19
N ILE A 286 33.37 -1.72 26.10
CA ILE A 286 34.80 -2.09 26.04
C ILE A 286 35.64 -1.26 27.02
N SER A 287 36.78 -1.80 27.43
CA SER A 287 37.73 -1.10 28.32
C SER A 287 38.08 0.29 27.79
N GLY A 288 38.05 1.30 28.67
CA GLY A 288 38.25 2.70 28.31
C GLY A 288 37.02 3.45 27.80
N THR A 289 35.88 2.78 27.62
CA THR A 289 34.58 3.40 27.29
C THR A 289 33.57 3.23 28.42
N ARG A 290 32.52 4.07 28.45
CA ARG A 290 31.43 3.99 29.44
C ARG A 290 30.07 4.24 28.80
N TYR A 291 29.03 3.64 29.35
CA TYR A 291 27.66 3.81 28.86
C TYR A 291 27.11 5.17 29.29
N SER A 292 26.77 6.02 28.32
CA SER A 292 26.01 7.25 28.56
C SER A 292 24.52 6.97 28.43
N ILE A 293 23.77 7.29 29.48
CA ILE A 293 22.31 7.23 29.48
C ILE A 293 21.66 8.28 28.56
N VAL A 294 22.42 9.30 28.12
CA VAL A 294 21.92 10.41 27.29
C VAL A 294 22.01 10.07 25.81
N SER A 295 23.16 9.52 25.36
CA SER A 295 23.31 9.04 23.98
C SER A 295 22.81 7.61 23.78
N GLY A 296 22.56 6.87 24.88
CA GLY A 296 22.20 5.46 24.85
C GLY A 296 23.34 4.56 24.35
N ALA A 297 24.60 5.02 24.39
CA ALA A 297 25.74 4.35 23.76
C ALA A 297 27.02 4.33 24.63
N CYS A 298 27.94 3.43 24.29
CA CYS A 298 29.28 3.39 24.87
C CYS A 298 30.16 4.50 24.28
N ILE A 299 30.39 5.55 25.07
CA ILE A 299 31.21 6.72 24.72
C ILE A 299 32.60 6.65 25.36
N THR A 300 33.55 7.38 24.80
CA THR A 300 34.80 7.72 25.51
C THR A 300 34.47 8.70 26.65
N PRO A 301 34.96 8.49 27.89
CA PRO A 301 34.72 9.40 29.00
C PRO A 301 35.16 10.84 28.71
N ILE A 302 34.36 11.80 29.16
CA ILE A 302 34.56 13.23 28.87
C ILE A 302 35.63 13.81 29.80
N SER A 303 36.70 14.35 29.20
CA SER A 303 37.85 14.93 29.90
C SER A 303 37.54 16.23 30.67
N TYR A 304 38.48 16.67 31.51
CA TYR A 304 38.39 17.95 32.21
C TYR A 304 38.16 19.14 31.26
N ASN A 305 37.29 20.06 31.67
CA ASN A 305 36.93 21.28 30.93
C ASN A 305 36.40 20.99 29.50
N GLN A 306 35.69 19.86 29.33
CA GLN A 306 34.91 19.54 28.15
C GLN A 306 33.43 19.54 28.48
N SER A 307 32.59 19.88 27.48
CA SER A 307 31.14 19.99 27.63
C SER A 307 30.50 18.64 27.99
N CYS A 308 29.52 18.65 28.90
CA CYS A 308 28.85 17.44 29.38
C CYS A 308 27.35 17.67 29.60
N SER A 309 26.58 16.58 29.55
CA SER A 309 25.15 16.58 29.88
C SER A 309 24.86 15.98 31.26
N VAL A 310 25.62 14.95 31.67
CA VAL A 310 25.48 14.27 32.97
C VAL A 310 26.84 13.94 33.57
N THR A 311 26.94 13.94 34.90
CA THR A 311 28.15 13.55 35.64
C THR A 311 28.62 12.13 35.33
N ALA A 312 27.68 11.24 34.97
CA ALA A 312 27.98 9.86 34.58
C ALA A 312 28.80 9.74 33.28
N ASP A 313 29.01 10.82 32.52
CA ASP A 313 29.79 10.80 31.28
C ASP A 313 31.25 11.29 31.47
N CYS A 314 31.54 12.03 32.55
CA CYS A 314 32.87 12.59 32.83
C CYS A 314 33.90 11.52 33.24
N ILE A 315 35.21 11.75 33.02
CA ILE A 315 36.27 10.82 33.46
C ILE A 315 36.54 10.90 34.99
N ASN A 316 36.93 9.77 35.58
CA ASN A 316 37.33 9.66 37.00
C ASN A 316 36.27 10.22 37.98
N ASN A 317 36.66 11.20 38.80
CA ASN A 317 35.83 11.82 39.84
C ASN A 317 35.38 13.26 39.49
N LEU A 318 35.44 13.62 38.21
CA LEU A 318 34.89 14.87 37.69
C LEU A 318 33.36 14.89 37.81
N ILE A 319 32.81 16.08 37.99
CA ILE A 319 31.38 16.36 38.13
C ILE A 319 30.96 17.30 37.01
N CYS A 320 29.84 16.99 36.35
CA CYS A 320 29.28 17.85 35.33
C CYS A 320 28.66 19.08 36.00
N THR A 321 29.34 20.23 35.90
CA THR A 321 29.03 21.46 36.64
C THR A 321 28.64 22.55 35.66
N SER A 322 27.51 23.23 35.90
CA SER A 322 27.06 24.35 35.05
C SER A 322 27.77 25.64 35.44
N VAL A 323 28.37 26.31 34.46
CA VAL A 323 29.05 27.61 34.58
C VAL A 323 28.51 28.51 33.47
N ASN A 324 27.90 29.64 33.84
CA ASN A 324 27.33 30.63 32.92
C ASN A 324 26.34 30.04 31.88
N GLY A 325 25.59 29.00 32.24
CA GLY A 325 24.57 28.36 31.39
C GLY A 325 25.08 27.22 30.49
N ALA A 326 26.39 26.91 30.50
CA ALA A 326 26.96 25.74 29.84
C ALA A 326 27.56 24.78 30.88
N SER A 327 27.46 23.46 30.65
CA SER A 327 27.90 22.45 31.61
C SER A 327 29.20 21.77 31.18
N TYR A 328 30.16 21.70 32.10
CA TYR A 328 31.51 21.17 31.85
C TYR A 328 31.94 20.17 32.93
N CYS A 329 32.75 19.18 32.55
CA CYS A 329 33.35 18.24 33.51
C CYS A 329 34.45 18.94 34.31
N LEU A 330 34.16 19.27 35.58
CA LEU A 330 35.00 20.05 36.47
C LEU A 330 35.14 19.36 37.84
N CYS A 331 35.98 19.88 38.73
CA CYS A 331 36.14 19.33 40.08
C CYS A 331 35.00 19.68 41.06
N GLY A 332 33.93 20.34 40.60
CA GLY A 332 32.67 20.57 41.33
C GLY A 332 32.73 21.55 42.51
N THR A 333 33.82 21.57 43.28
CA THR A 333 34.00 22.41 44.47
C THR A 333 35.33 23.15 44.42
N ASP A 334 35.35 24.38 44.95
CA ASP A 334 36.55 25.21 45.02
C ASP A 334 37.64 24.65 45.96
N SER A 335 37.29 23.68 46.80
CA SER A 335 38.22 22.92 47.66
C SER A 335 39.03 21.84 46.92
N ARG A 336 38.81 21.65 45.62
CA ARG A 336 39.51 20.64 44.79
C ARG A 336 40.19 21.27 43.58
N TYR A 337 41.20 20.60 43.05
CA TYR A 337 41.90 21.01 41.84
C TYR A 337 42.11 19.83 40.89
N TYR A 338 42.19 20.12 39.59
CA TYR A 338 42.47 19.10 38.57
C TYR A 338 43.98 18.85 38.46
N SER A 339 44.40 17.60 38.63
CA SER A 339 45.78 17.17 38.39
C SER A 339 45.90 16.61 36.98
N SER A 340 46.62 17.30 36.09
CA SER A 340 46.88 16.83 34.71
C SER A 340 47.71 15.54 34.68
N LEU A 341 48.61 15.34 35.65
CA LEU A 341 49.42 14.14 35.81
C LEU A 341 48.57 12.90 36.11
N ASN A 342 47.60 13.03 37.03
CA ASN A 342 46.75 11.91 37.48
C ASN A 342 45.40 11.86 36.76
N GLN A 343 45.12 12.82 35.87
CA GLN A 343 43.85 13.03 35.14
C GLN A 343 42.61 13.01 36.05
N THR A 344 42.75 13.46 37.30
CA THR A 344 41.74 13.32 38.35
C THR A 344 41.72 14.57 39.24
N CYS A 345 40.60 14.78 39.94
CA CYS A 345 40.48 15.85 40.92
C CYS A 345 41.07 15.40 42.26
N LEU A 346 41.95 16.22 42.82
CA LEU A 346 42.55 16.04 44.13
C LEU A 346 42.09 17.16 45.07
N ASP A 347 42.04 16.87 46.36
CA ASP A 347 41.71 17.87 47.37
C ASP A 347 42.86 18.88 47.52
N LYS A 348 42.51 20.16 47.68
CA LYS A 348 43.46 21.20 48.08
C LYS A 348 43.89 20.97 49.53
N VAL A 349 45.15 21.28 49.81
CA VAL A 349 45.79 20.93 51.08
C VAL A 349 45.66 22.05 52.13
N LEU A 350 45.69 21.66 53.40
CA LEU A 350 45.29 22.49 54.55
C LEU A 350 46.47 23.34 55.09
N TYR A 351 46.26 23.98 56.24
CA TYR A 351 47.30 24.78 56.89
C TYR A 351 48.54 23.95 57.25
N ASN A 352 49.73 24.51 57.00
CA ASN A 352 51.05 23.94 57.26
C ASN A 352 51.36 22.60 56.55
N THR A 353 50.63 22.25 55.48
CA THR A 353 51.03 21.16 54.59
C THR A 353 51.94 21.64 53.46
N PRO A 354 52.83 20.79 52.91
CA PRO A 354 53.63 21.13 51.74
C PRO A 354 52.80 21.48 50.51
N CYS A 355 53.28 22.42 49.70
CA CYS A 355 52.66 22.92 48.47
C CYS A 355 53.72 23.29 47.43
N SER A 356 53.31 23.41 46.16
CA SER A 356 54.18 23.91 45.09
C SER A 356 53.39 24.65 44.01
N SER A 357 54.10 25.36 43.12
CA SER A 357 53.51 26.00 41.93
C SER A 357 52.87 25.02 40.94
N PHE A 358 53.20 23.73 41.01
CA PHE A 358 52.62 22.66 40.19
C PHE A 358 51.67 21.74 40.99
N GLY A 359 51.33 22.14 42.22
CA GLY A 359 50.55 21.37 43.17
C GLY A 359 51.40 20.54 44.15
N PRO A 360 50.82 20.02 45.24
CA PRO A 360 49.43 20.27 45.67
C PRO A 360 49.20 21.74 46.03
N TYR A 361 47.99 22.23 45.75
CA TYR A 361 47.62 23.63 45.95
C TYR A 361 46.93 23.82 47.29
N CYS A 362 47.14 24.98 47.92
CA CYS A 362 46.52 25.33 49.19
C CYS A 362 45.01 25.57 49.03
N ASP A 363 44.24 25.36 50.10
CA ASP A 363 42.81 25.60 50.10
C ASP A 363 42.48 27.11 50.15
N ASP A 364 42.22 27.68 48.97
CA ASP A 364 41.86 29.09 48.77
C ASP A 364 40.57 29.48 49.51
N VAL A 365 39.63 28.54 49.72
CA VAL A 365 38.38 28.78 50.48
C VAL A 365 38.68 29.10 51.94
N ARG A 366 39.83 28.60 52.45
CA ARG A 366 40.38 28.90 53.78
C ARG A 366 41.41 30.04 53.76
N LEU A 367 41.50 30.80 52.66
CA LEU A 367 42.42 31.92 52.47
C LEU A 367 43.90 31.54 52.67
N LEU A 368 44.25 30.30 52.32
CA LEU A 368 45.61 29.77 52.40
C LEU A 368 46.37 30.04 51.09
N VAL A 369 47.61 30.49 51.20
CA VAL A 369 48.52 30.72 50.08
C VAL A 369 49.81 29.91 50.28
N CYS A 370 50.46 29.50 49.20
CA CYS A 370 51.71 28.76 49.28
C CYS A 370 52.86 29.74 49.61
N SER A 371 53.51 29.54 50.75
CA SER A 371 54.64 30.38 51.18
C SER A 371 55.91 30.10 50.37
N ALA A 372 56.87 31.03 50.42
CA ALA A 372 58.20 30.84 49.81
C ALA A 372 58.99 29.64 50.39
N TYR A 373 58.58 29.12 51.55
CA TYR A 373 59.15 27.93 52.18
C TYR A 373 58.46 26.61 51.73
N GLY A 374 57.50 26.68 50.80
CA GLY A 374 56.81 25.51 50.25
C GLY A 374 55.73 24.92 51.16
N ASN A 375 55.22 25.68 52.15
CA ASN A 375 54.09 25.27 53.00
C ASN A 375 52.91 26.24 52.89
N CYS A 376 51.68 25.72 53.04
CA CYS A 376 50.47 26.54 53.04
C CYS A 376 50.31 27.36 54.32
N THR A 377 50.23 28.68 54.18
CA THR A 377 50.06 29.64 55.28
C THR A 377 48.87 30.56 55.01
N CYS A 378 48.30 31.20 56.02
CA CYS A 378 47.31 32.26 55.79
C CYS A 378 47.91 33.40 54.94
N SER A 379 47.07 34.04 54.12
CA SER A 379 47.43 35.31 53.47
C SER A 379 47.80 36.38 54.51
N SER A 380 48.65 37.34 54.13
CA SER A 380 49.33 38.29 55.04
C SER A 380 48.42 39.20 55.89
N THR A 381 47.13 39.23 55.60
CA THR A 381 46.10 39.96 56.36
C THR A 381 45.33 39.09 57.38
N TYR A 382 45.63 37.80 57.47
CA TYR A 382 44.90 36.83 58.31
C TYR A 382 45.86 35.96 59.14
N TYR A 383 45.39 35.48 60.29
CA TYR A 383 46.11 34.51 61.12
C TYR A 383 45.31 33.22 61.26
N TYR A 384 45.99 32.08 61.37
CA TYR A 384 45.34 30.80 61.59
C TYR A 384 44.85 30.70 63.04
N SER A 385 43.54 30.54 63.23
CA SER A 385 42.96 30.31 64.56
C SER A 385 42.32 28.93 64.65
N THR A 386 42.67 28.19 65.71
CA THR A 386 42.04 26.92 66.04
C THR A 386 40.73 27.07 66.81
N SER A 387 40.34 28.29 67.20
CA SER A 387 39.18 28.56 68.06
C SER A 387 37.83 28.61 67.35
N SER A 388 37.77 28.41 66.03
CA SER A 388 36.55 28.58 65.21
C SER A 388 36.23 27.37 64.31
N ALA A 389 36.62 26.17 64.72
CA ALA A 389 36.12 24.93 64.11
C ALA A 389 34.73 24.58 64.70
N ARG A 390 33.67 24.95 63.99
CA ARG A 390 32.29 24.48 64.17
C ARG A 390 31.69 24.17 62.82
#